data_AF-A0A021VQV0-F1
#
_entry.id   AF-A0A021VQV0-F1
#
_cell.length_a   1.000
_cell.length_b   1.000
_cell.length_c   1.000
_cell.angle_alpha   90.00
_cell.angle_beta   90.00
_cell.angle_gamma   90.00
#
_symmetry.space_group_name_H-M   'P 1'
#
loop_
_entity.id
_entity.type
_entity.pdbx_description
1 polymer ?
#
loop_
_entity_poly.entity_id
_entity_poly.type
_entity_poly.pdbx_seq_one_letter_code
_entity_poly.pdbx_strand_id
1 'polypeptide(L)'
;MPTTVHAPLAGVVRALAEVPDPVFAAAMVGPGLAIDPTGAGRVTATAPVSGVVSALHPHAFVVVTAEGRGVLVHLGIDTVQLRGAGFTVHARRHQEIRQGEAVVTWRPGEVAAGGRSAWCPVVALDAAAVTELVAPSSDVAAGAPLLLWA
;
A
#
# COMPACT_ATOMS: atom_id res chain seq x y z
N MET A 1 8.34 19.95 -3.40
CA MET A 1 7.60 20.11 -2.14
C MET A 1 7.46 18.73 -1.52
N PRO A 2 7.53 18.60 -0.18
CA PRO A 2 7.40 17.30 0.45
C PRO A 2 6.01 16.70 0.20
N THR A 3 5.94 15.38 0.18
CA THR A 3 4.71 14.60 0.00
C THR A 3 4.53 13.70 1.20
N THR A 4 3.46 13.93 1.97
CA THR A 4 3.07 13.03 3.04
C THR A 4 2.27 11.86 2.45
N VAL A 5 2.80 10.65 2.63
CA VAL A 5 2.13 9.40 2.24
C VAL A 5 1.37 8.88 3.46
N HIS A 6 0.09 8.60 3.29
CA HIS A 6 -0.79 8.15 4.37
C HIS A 6 -1.00 6.64 4.30
N ALA A 7 -1.26 6.03 5.44
CA ALA A 7 -1.57 4.62 5.55
C ALA A 7 -2.84 4.29 4.74
N PRO A 8 -2.78 3.42 3.71
CA PRO A 8 -3.95 3.07 2.91
C PRO A 8 -4.96 2.22 3.68
N LEU A 9 -4.56 1.62 4.79
CA LEU A 9 -5.39 0.81 5.67
C LEU A 9 -4.83 0.85 7.09
N ALA A 10 -5.63 0.43 8.07
CA ALA A 10 -5.19 0.29 9.45
C ALA A 10 -4.49 -1.06 9.67
N GLY A 11 -3.55 -1.11 10.62
CA GLY A 11 -2.84 -2.33 10.98
C GLY A 11 -1.58 -2.04 11.77
N VAL A 12 -0.67 -3.02 11.83
CA VAL A 12 0.62 -2.86 12.48
C VAL A 12 1.69 -2.63 11.42
N VAL A 13 2.50 -1.58 11.60
CA VAL A 13 3.60 -1.26 10.70
C VAL A 13 4.68 -2.33 10.76
N ARG A 14 5.24 -2.67 9.60
CA ARG A 14 6.34 -3.61 9.40
C ARG A 14 7.45 -2.92 8.63
N ALA A 15 8.69 -3.25 8.95
CA ALA A 15 9.83 -2.80 8.16
C ALA A 15 9.72 -3.39 6.75
N LEU A 16 10.02 -2.61 5.72
CA LEU A 16 9.98 -3.10 4.34
C LEU A 16 10.95 -4.28 4.15
N ALA A 17 12.09 -4.26 4.85
CA ALA A 17 13.10 -5.32 4.86
C ALA A 17 12.62 -6.67 5.41
N GLU A 18 11.51 -6.70 6.16
CA GLU A 18 10.93 -7.94 6.71
C GLU A 18 9.85 -8.54 5.80
N VAL A 19 9.46 -7.83 4.74
CA VAL A 19 8.46 -8.33 3.79
C VAL A 19 9.00 -9.60 3.14
N PRO A 20 8.21 -10.69 3.08
CA PRO A 20 8.66 -11.97 2.52
C PRO A 20 8.63 -11.96 0.97
N ASP A 21 9.25 -10.96 0.38
CA ASP A 21 9.43 -10.77 -1.06
C ASP A 21 10.75 -10.02 -1.27
N PRO A 22 11.70 -10.56 -2.05
CA PRO A 22 13.03 -9.96 -2.20
C PRO A 22 13.00 -8.59 -2.88
N VAL A 23 12.05 -8.32 -3.79
CA VAL A 23 11.93 -7.04 -4.51
C VAL A 23 11.56 -5.92 -3.53
N PHE A 24 10.62 -6.19 -2.64
CA PHE A 24 10.26 -5.26 -1.57
C PHE A 24 11.33 -5.19 -0.47
N ALA A 25 11.82 -6.34 0.02
CA ALA A 25 12.77 -6.38 1.13
C ALA A 25 14.09 -5.67 0.83
N ALA A 26 14.55 -5.72 -0.42
CA ALA A 26 15.73 -4.99 -0.87
C ALA A 26 15.44 -3.55 -1.35
N ALA A 27 14.21 -3.06 -1.18
CA ALA A 27 13.76 -1.74 -1.64
C ALA A 27 14.05 -1.47 -3.13
N MET A 28 14.03 -2.51 -3.98
CA MET A 28 14.47 -2.39 -5.39
C MET A 28 13.59 -1.44 -6.21
N VAL A 29 12.30 -1.35 -5.86
CA VAL A 29 11.32 -0.46 -6.50
C VAL A 29 11.21 0.91 -5.81
N GLY A 30 11.90 1.08 -4.68
CA GLY A 30 11.87 2.28 -3.86
C GLY A 30 11.73 1.99 -2.36
N PRO A 31 11.99 2.98 -1.50
CA PRO A 31 11.86 2.88 -0.05
C PRO A 31 10.40 3.03 0.41
N GLY A 32 10.11 2.51 1.59
CA GLY A 32 8.77 2.56 2.16
C GLY A 32 8.63 1.73 3.43
N LEU A 33 7.39 1.41 3.77
CA LEU A 33 7.01 0.55 4.89
C LEU A 33 5.99 -0.49 4.41
N ALA A 34 5.74 -1.53 5.19
CA ALA A 34 4.61 -2.41 4.99
C ALA A 34 3.62 -2.29 6.16
N ILE A 35 2.35 -2.62 5.92
CA ILE A 35 1.33 -2.69 6.97
C ILE A 35 0.78 -4.10 7.01
N ASP A 36 0.79 -4.70 8.20
CA ASP A 36 0.10 -5.95 8.50
C ASP A 36 -1.34 -5.63 8.91
N PRO A 37 -2.34 -5.86 8.03
CA PRO A 37 -3.74 -5.60 8.36
C PRO A 37 -4.19 -6.58 9.44
N THR A 38 -4.28 -6.10 10.69
CA THR A 38 -4.69 -6.91 11.83
C THR A 38 -6.18 -7.22 11.77
N GLY A 39 -6.56 -8.33 11.14
CA GLY A 39 -7.93 -8.83 11.18
C GLY A 39 -8.29 -9.81 10.05
N ALA A 40 -9.21 -10.72 10.35
CA ALA A 40 -9.81 -11.64 9.37
C ALA A 40 -10.95 -11.02 8.55
N GLY A 41 -11.28 -9.75 8.83
CA GLY A 41 -12.40 -9.04 8.23
C GLY A 41 -12.15 -8.56 6.81
N ARG A 42 -13.17 -7.88 6.27
CA ARG A 42 -13.07 -7.17 4.99
C ARG A 42 -12.37 -5.82 5.22
N VAL A 43 -11.29 -5.56 4.49
CA VAL A 43 -10.47 -4.35 4.61
C VAL A 43 -10.52 -3.57 3.30
N THR A 44 -10.67 -2.25 3.38
CA THR A 44 -10.61 -1.36 2.22
C THR A 44 -9.31 -0.58 2.26
N ALA A 45 -8.50 -0.76 1.21
CA ALA A 45 -7.34 0.08 0.95
C ALA A 45 -7.78 1.37 0.24
N THR A 46 -7.34 2.49 0.79
CA THR A 46 -7.64 3.83 0.29
C THR A 46 -6.42 4.45 -0.39
N ALA A 47 -6.64 5.51 -1.18
CA ALA A 47 -5.55 6.25 -1.81
C ALA A 47 -4.62 6.86 -0.75
N PRO A 48 -3.30 6.59 -0.78
CA PRO A 48 -2.36 7.09 0.23
C PRO A 48 -1.98 8.56 0.02
N VAL A 49 -2.24 9.10 -1.18
CA VAL A 49 -2.01 10.48 -1.60
C VAL A 49 -3.13 10.89 -2.56
N SER A 50 -3.33 12.20 -2.74
CA SER A 50 -4.19 12.73 -3.79
C SER A 50 -3.42 12.78 -5.12
N GLY A 51 -4.09 12.48 -6.23
CA GLY A 51 -3.45 12.47 -7.55
C GLY A 51 -4.24 11.70 -8.60
N VAL A 52 -3.53 11.06 -9.52
CA VAL A 52 -4.11 10.24 -10.59
C VAL A 52 -3.72 8.78 -10.41
N VAL A 53 -4.69 7.87 -10.53
CA VAL A 53 -4.44 6.41 -10.51
C VAL A 53 -3.75 5.99 -11.81
N SER A 54 -2.42 5.84 -11.81
CA SER A 54 -1.64 5.56 -13.01
C SER A 54 -1.64 4.06 -13.40
N ALA A 55 -1.65 3.19 -12.39
CA ALA A 55 -1.77 1.75 -12.51
C ALA A 55 -2.80 1.21 -11.53
N LEU A 56 -3.61 0.23 -11.96
CA LEU A 56 -4.64 -0.36 -11.15
C LEU A 56 -4.81 -1.84 -11.53
N HIS A 57 -4.55 -2.70 -10.56
CA HIS A 57 -4.82 -4.12 -10.57
C HIS A 57 -5.64 -4.47 -9.32
N PRO A 58 -6.33 -5.62 -9.30
CA PRO A 58 -7.09 -6.01 -8.12
C PRO A 58 -6.28 -6.05 -6.82
N HIS A 59 -4.99 -6.39 -6.89
CA HIS A 59 -4.12 -6.54 -5.72
C HIS A 59 -3.11 -5.40 -5.56
N ALA A 60 -3.03 -4.44 -6.48
CA ALA A 60 -2.02 -3.38 -6.42
C ALA A 60 -2.45 -2.15 -7.21
N PHE A 61 -2.08 -0.98 -6.72
CA PHE A 61 -2.35 0.27 -7.42
C PHE A 61 -1.25 1.31 -7.19
N VAL A 62 -1.13 2.23 -8.13
CA VAL A 62 -0.20 3.36 -8.04
C VAL A 62 -0.97 4.66 -8.19
N VAL A 63 -0.77 5.58 -7.25
CA VAL A 63 -1.27 6.96 -7.34
C VAL A 63 -0.09 7.90 -7.57
N VAL A 64 -0.18 8.74 -8.59
CA VAL A 64 0.85 9.73 -8.93
C VAL A 64 0.33 11.11 -8.55
N THR A 65 1.07 11.84 -7.72
CA THR A 65 0.70 13.20 -7.32
C THR A 65 0.82 14.19 -8.48
N ALA A 66 0.31 15.41 -8.31
CA ALA A 66 0.45 16.47 -9.31
C ALA A 66 1.92 16.81 -9.62
N GLU A 67 2.83 16.57 -8.67
CA GLU A 67 4.27 16.76 -8.80
C GLU A 67 5.00 15.55 -9.43
N GLY A 68 4.26 14.53 -9.89
CA GLY A 68 4.83 13.36 -10.56
C GLY A 68 5.38 12.28 -9.63
N ARG A 69 5.10 12.35 -8.33
CA ARG A 69 5.58 11.37 -7.34
C ARG A 69 4.64 10.18 -7.27
N GLY A 70 5.15 8.98 -7.61
CA GLY A 70 4.38 7.74 -7.62
C GLY A 70 4.43 7.00 -6.28
N VAL A 71 3.26 6.66 -5.73
CA VAL A 71 3.16 5.82 -4.54
C VAL A 71 2.48 4.51 -4.91
N LEU A 72 3.16 3.39 -4.68
CA LEU A 72 2.65 2.03 -4.84
C LEU A 72 2.02 1.54 -3.53
N VAL A 73 0.84 0.95 -3.64
CA VAL A 73 0.23 0.11 -2.61
C VAL A 73 0.06 -1.28 -3.18
N HIS A 74 0.64 -2.29 -2.55
CA HIS A 74 0.55 -3.69 -2.94
C HIS A 74 -0.13 -4.49 -1.83
N LEU A 75 -1.23 -5.18 -2.12
CA LEU A 75 -2.09 -5.85 -1.14
C LEU A 75 -1.72 -7.33 -1.03
N GLY A 76 -0.97 -7.68 0.02
CA GLY A 76 -0.42 -9.03 0.21
C GLY A 76 0.73 -9.34 -0.73
N ILE A 77 1.41 -10.46 -0.51
CA ILE A 77 2.50 -10.96 -1.37
C ILE A 77 2.00 -12.14 -2.19
N ASP A 78 2.48 -12.28 -3.43
CA ASP A 78 2.04 -13.30 -4.40
C ASP A 78 0.54 -13.28 -4.71
N THR A 79 -0.17 -12.21 -4.36
CA THR A 79 -1.62 -12.07 -4.55
C THR A 79 -2.02 -11.85 -6.00
N VAL A 80 -1.08 -11.53 -6.89
CA VAL A 80 -1.28 -11.59 -8.34
C VAL A 80 -1.75 -12.98 -8.80
N GLN A 81 -1.30 -14.04 -8.14
CA GLN A 81 -1.68 -15.42 -8.45
C GLN A 81 -3.17 -15.71 -8.21
N LEU A 82 -3.84 -14.89 -7.39
CA LEU A 82 -5.29 -14.99 -7.14
C LEU A 82 -6.13 -14.51 -8.33
N ARG A 83 -5.52 -13.88 -9.35
CA ARG A 83 -6.19 -13.43 -10.58
C ARG A 83 -7.45 -12.58 -10.30
N GLY A 84 -7.42 -11.80 -9.22
CA GLY A 84 -8.50 -10.92 -8.78
C GLY A 84 -9.55 -11.57 -7.87
N ALA A 85 -9.49 -12.89 -7.60
CA ALA A 85 -10.36 -13.52 -6.63
C ALA A 85 -10.14 -12.93 -5.23
N GLY A 86 -11.24 -12.59 -4.53
CA GLY A 86 -11.19 -11.99 -3.19
C GLY A 86 -10.98 -10.48 -3.16
N PHE A 87 -10.85 -9.82 -4.32
CA PHE A 87 -10.69 -8.37 -4.42
C PHE A 87 -11.91 -7.73 -5.10
N THR A 88 -12.28 -6.53 -4.65
CA THR A 88 -13.30 -5.68 -5.24
C THR A 88 -12.67 -4.31 -5.53
N VAL A 89 -12.59 -3.95 -6.81
CA VAL A 89 -11.99 -2.69 -7.25
C VAL A 89 -13.06 -1.60 -7.30
N HIS A 90 -12.78 -0.45 -6.70
CA HIS A 90 -13.69 0.71 -6.63
C HIS A 90 -13.27 1.87 -7.51
N ALA A 91 -11.96 2.05 -7.69
CA ALA A 91 -11.39 3.10 -8.53
C ALA A 91 -11.28 2.64 -10.00
N ARG A 92 -10.89 3.57 -10.87
CA ARG A 92 -10.57 3.31 -12.28
C ARG A 92 -9.17 3.83 -12.60
N ARG A 93 -8.52 3.20 -13.57
CA ARG A 93 -7.26 3.75 -14.10
C ARG A 93 -7.52 5.12 -14.74
N HIS A 94 -6.57 6.03 -14.60
CA HIS A 94 -6.64 7.45 -15.02
C HIS A 94 -7.68 8.30 -14.28
N GLN A 95 -8.27 7.77 -13.20
CA GLN A 95 -9.15 8.54 -12.32
C GLN A 95 -8.34 9.52 -11.47
N GLU A 96 -8.81 10.75 -11.37
CA GLU A 96 -8.43 11.67 -10.28
C GLU A 96 -9.04 11.18 -8.96
N ILE A 97 -8.20 11.05 -7.94
CA ILE A 97 -8.57 10.49 -6.65
C ILE A 97 -8.00 11.35 -5.52
N ARG A 98 -8.79 11.58 -4.46
CA ARG A 98 -8.28 12.21 -3.24
C ARG A 98 -7.73 11.18 -2.27
N GLN A 99 -6.76 11.60 -1.48
CA GLN A 99 -6.29 10.84 -0.34
C GLN A 99 -7.47 10.37 0.52
N GLY A 100 -7.43 9.11 0.94
CA GLY A 100 -8.50 8.49 1.74
C GLY A 100 -9.69 7.94 0.94
N GLU A 101 -9.80 8.22 -0.36
CA GLU A 101 -10.85 7.59 -1.18
C GLU A 101 -10.58 6.10 -1.39
N ALA A 102 -11.65 5.29 -1.42
CA ALA A 102 -11.56 3.84 -1.55
C ALA A 102 -11.03 3.41 -2.93
N VAL A 103 -10.05 2.50 -2.95
CA VAL A 103 -9.46 1.98 -4.19
C VAL A 103 -9.78 0.51 -4.37
N VAL A 104 -9.50 -0.31 -3.36
CA VAL A 104 -9.73 -1.77 -3.40
C VAL A 104 -10.22 -2.25 -2.04
N THR A 105 -11.24 -3.10 -2.02
CA THR A 105 -11.62 -3.88 -0.85
C THR A 105 -11.22 -5.34 -1.03
N TRP A 106 -10.71 -5.97 0.02
CA TRP A 106 -10.24 -7.35 0.01
C TRP A 106 -10.39 -8.01 1.39
N ARG A 107 -9.98 -9.28 1.50
CA ARG A 107 -10.01 -10.06 2.74
C ARG A 107 -8.62 -10.59 3.07
N PRO A 108 -7.83 -9.87 3.88
CA PRO A 108 -6.49 -10.30 4.29
C PRO A 108 -6.46 -11.70 4.90
N GLY A 109 -7.48 -12.05 5.69
CA GLY A 109 -7.61 -13.38 6.29
C GLY A 109 -7.69 -14.52 5.27
N GLU A 110 -8.32 -14.31 4.11
CA GLU A 110 -8.39 -15.32 3.05
C GLU A 110 -7.04 -15.47 2.32
N VAL A 111 -6.31 -14.36 2.16
CA VAL A 111 -4.94 -14.38 1.62
C VAL A 111 -4.01 -15.16 2.55
N ALA A 112 -4.08 -14.88 3.85
CA ALA A 112 -3.31 -15.60 4.87
C ALA A 112 -3.68 -17.10 4.93
N ALA A 113 -4.97 -17.44 4.93
CA ALA A 113 -5.44 -18.83 4.90
C ALA A 113 -5.00 -19.59 3.64
N GLY A 114 -4.79 -18.87 2.54
CA GLY A 114 -4.23 -19.40 1.30
C GLY A 114 -2.70 -19.57 1.29
N GLY A 115 -2.03 -19.40 2.45
CA GLY A 115 -0.58 -19.59 2.60
C GLY A 115 0.28 -18.43 2.09
N ARG A 116 -0.31 -17.25 1.88
CA ARG A 116 0.39 -16.04 1.42
C ARG A 116 0.50 -15.01 2.53
N SER A 117 1.49 -14.13 2.46
CA SER A 117 1.53 -12.97 3.35
C SER A 117 0.44 -11.97 2.97
N ALA A 118 -0.28 -11.47 3.97
CA ALA A 118 -1.25 -10.40 3.80
C ALA A 118 -0.64 -9.00 4.05
N TRP A 119 0.68 -8.91 4.26
CA TRP A 119 1.34 -7.63 4.47
C TRP A 119 1.24 -6.76 3.23
N CYS A 120 1.03 -5.48 3.44
CA CYS A 120 0.76 -4.50 2.41
C CYS A 120 1.92 -3.52 2.27
N PRO A 121 2.86 -3.74 1.33
CA PRO A 121 3.86 -2.72 0.99
C PRO A 121 3.24 -1.40 0.54
N VAL A 122 3.76 -0.31 1.08
CA VAL A 122 3.45 1.08 0.72
C VAL A 122 4.78 1.77 0.40
N VAL A 123 5.02 2.00 -0.89
CA VAL A 123 6.36 2.35 -1.40
C VAL A 123 6.31 3.66 -2.18
N ALA A 124 7.29 4.53 -1.93
CA ALA A 124 7.57 5.69 -2.75
C ALA A 124 8.44 5.25 -3.95
N LEU A 125 7.85 5.18 -5.14
CA LEU A 125 8.52 4.65 -6.33
C LEU A 125 9.68 5.55 -6.76
N ASP A 126 10.82 4.93 -7.04
CA ASP A 126 12.06 5.60 -7.50
C ASP A 126 12.60 6.69 -6.56
N ALA A 127 12.08 6.78 -5.34
CA ALA A 127 12.58 7.72 -4.34
C ALA A 127 13.97 7.29 -3.85
N ALA A 128 14.89 8.24 -3.68
CA ALA A 128 16.20 7.95 -3.08
C ALA A 128 16.10 7.63 -1.58
N ALA A 129 15.19 8.31 -0.88
CA ALA A 129 14.93 8.12 0.54
C ALA A 129 13.54 8.66 0.92
N VAL A 130 13.01 8.16 2.04
CA VAL A 130 11.84 8.71 2.74
C VAL A 130 12.14 8.76 4.23
N THR A 131 11.42 9.61 4.96
CA THR A 131 11.40 9.59 6.42
C THR A 131 10.20 8.78 6.89
N GLU A 132 10.45 7.76 7.71
CA GLU A 132 9.40 7.00 8.39
C GLU A 132 8.77 7.88 9.49
N LEU A 133 7.45 8.07 9.43
CA LEU A 133 6.72 8.84 10.44
C LEU A 133 6.14 7.95 11.55
N VAL A 134 6.09 6.64 11.31
CA VAL A 134 5.60 5.63 12.24
C VAL A 134 6.62 4.50 12.29
N ALA A 135 7.08 4.16 13.50
CA ALA A 135 8.08 3.12 13.68
C ALA A 135 7.49 1.71 13.42
N PRO A 136 8.28 0.77 12.86
CA PRO A 136 7.88 -0.64 12.81
C PRO A 136 7.42 -1.18 14.16
N SER A 137 6.50 -2.14 14.13
CA SER A 137 5.79 -2.69 15.30
C SER A 137 4.81 -1.75 16.00
N SER A 138 4.58 -0.53 15.48
CA SER A 138 3.54 0.37 15.98
C SER A 138 2.22 0.17 15.23
N ASP A 139 1.09 0.40 15.92
CA ASP A 139 -0.22 0.48 15.27
C ASP A 139 -0.34 1.77 14.45
N VAL A 140 -1.03 1.69 13.30
CA VAL A 140 -1.37 2.83 12.44
C VAL A 140 -2.84 2.77 12.06
N ALA A 141 -3.54 3.91 12.15
CA ALA A 141 -4.90 4.04 11.68
C ALA A 141 -4.93 4.32 10.16
N ALA A 142 -6.00 3.86 9.48
CA ALA A 142 -6.21 4.20 8.08
C ALA A 142 -6.26 5.73 7.90
N GLY A 143 -5.55 6.23 6.89
CA GLY A 143 -5.44 7.67 6.62
C GLY A 143 -4.47 8.43 7.52
N ALA A 144 -3.83 7.82 8.52
CA ALA A 144 -2.79 8.47 9.30
C ALA A 144 -1.50 8.65 8.47
N PRO A 145 -0.68 9.69 8.72
CA PRO A 145 0.63 9.83 8.08
C PRO A 145 1.52 8.61 8.33
N LEU A 146 2.16 8.09 7.29
CA LEU A 146 3.02 6.90 7.34
C LEU A 146 4.47 7.24 6.96
N LEU A 147 4.65 7.96 5.85
CA LEU A 147 5.96 8.37 5.33
C LEU A 147 5.95 9.85 4.94
N LEU A 148 7.11 10.47 5.01
CA LEU A 148 7.38 11.78 4.39
C LEU A 148 8.41 11.59 3.28
N TRP A 149 8.01 11.89 2.05
CA TRP A 149 8.92 11.97 0.91
C TRP A 149 9.28 13.44 0.69
N ALA A 150 10.49 13.85 1.08
CA ALA A 150 10.96 15.23 0.93
C ALA A 150 11.24 15.59 -0.54
#